data_AF-A0A8J2QY90-F1
#
_entry.id   AF-A0A8J2QY90-F1
#
_cell.length_a   1.000
_cell.length_b   1.000
_cell.length_c   1.000
_cell.angle_alpha   90.00
_cell.angle_beta   90.00
_cell.angle_gamma   90.00
#
_symmetry.space_group_name_H-M   'P 1'
#
loop_
_entity.id
_entity.type
_entity.pdbx_description
1 polymer ?
#
loop_
_entity_poly.entity_id
_entity_poly.type
_entity_poly.pdbx_seq_one_letter_code
_entity_poly.pdbx_strand_id
1 'polypeptide(L)'
;MYNSMPRLKRRETWKRRSGLDTWFGRPKKAGGGIDRGYDTVPRTELRPDDEEPATEYTAKIDALDDDQLERRFEEMLTDMNIGEKKKEPLRKYSRDQKKKMLVAYKFVNAQEGRSKFEKPADYVSYLNQPELSVGKLHSCLENLRISLTNNPLSWIEEFGTKGIESLLTTLNVCYTNDSRYDRVQYECIRCLSAILNNTVGIRAVFDCREALPVLARSLDARKPHCALEAAKVLAAICLIPNGHEKVLEAITMAGESSRRPRLLPIIEGLSPKAPESLKNGCMQLMNAIITEPEELEFRMHLRSEFMRTGLYDLMDSLQAGAEDGGRLIQMNVFDTHAAADQEEFLAKFDDVRVDFHDVNECFELVKNLVVETPAEPYLLSILQHLLFIRDDELIRPAYYKLIEECVTQIVLHKNGYDPDFRLTQRFNIDVQPLIEGLIEKSRAEEERKVEELKSKLEAAIAARQEAEARVAHLEQRLKTAPSGPGGVTQGNIAAIAKVIGSPGGPPPPPPPPMPGQRGCPSSTPHAGCCGPSPSSHARRTAAPSHAGGTQASAASRDAIRSKNASTGYTSSWSEA
;
A
#
# COMPACT_ATOMS: atom_id res chain seq x y z
N MET A 1 -13.89 27.38 -47.55
CA MET A 1 -14.85 26.39 -48.09
C MET A 1 -15.58 25.76 -46.92
N TYR A 2 -16.89 25.95 -46.82
CA TYR A 2 -17.77 25.27 -45.85
C TYR A 2 -19.01 24.80 -46.63
N ASN A 3 -19.30 23.51 -46.56
CA ASN A 3 -20.45 22.84 -47.17
C ASN A 3 -20.60 21.50 -46.44
N SER A 4 -21.75 20.88 -46.20
CA SER A 4 -23.16 21.26 -46.08
C SER A 4 -23.86 19.92 -45.74
N MET A 5 -24.89 19.94 -44.90
CA MET A 5 -25.55 18.78 -44.28
C MET A 5 -26.09 17.70 -45.27
N PRO A 6 -26.47 16.51 -44.77
CA PRO A 6 -27.88 16.36 -44.38
C PRO A 6 -28.14 15.63 -43.04
N ARG A 7 -29.10 16.17 -42.27
CA ARG A 7 -29.69 15.54 -41.08
C ARG A 7 -30.68 14.43 -41.50
N LEU A 8 -30.50 13.20 -41.01
CA LEU A 8 -31.50 12.14 -41.12
C LEU A 8 -32.46 12.13 -39.91
N LYS A 9 -33.64 12.74 -40.07
CA LYS A 9 -34.76 12.57 -39.13
C LYS A 9 -35.43 11.21 -39.34
N ARG A 10 -35.16 10.21 -38.49
CA ARG A 10 -36.00 9.02 -38.42
C ARG A 10 -37.26 9.37 -37.62
N ARG A 11 -38.43 9.39 -38.28
CA ARG A 11 -39.73 9.53 -37.62
C ARG A 11 -39.94 8.37 -36.64
N GLU A 12 -40.04 8.68 -35.36
CA GLU A 12 -40.56 7.72 -34.39
C GLU A 12 -42.08 7.59 -34.54
N THR A 13 -42.55 6.35 -34.69
CA THR A 13 -43.96 5.99 -34.58
C THR A 13 -44.14 4.94 -33.49
N TRP A 14 -43.69 5.28 -32.27
CA TRP A 14 -44.00 4.49 -31.08
C TRP A 14 -45.50 4.56 -30.79
N LYS A 15 -46.24 3.55 -31.27
CA LYS A 15 -47.54 3.21 -30.67
C LYS A 15 -47.32 2.96 -29.18
N ARG A 16 -48.05 3.68 -28.31
CA ARG A 16 -48.03 3.48 -26.86
C ARG A 16 -48.29 2.00 -26.54
N ARG A 17 -47.26 1.27 -26.11
CA ARG A 17 -47.41 0.03 -25.32
C ARG A 17 -47.36 0.39 -23.84
N SER A 18 -48.04 -0.39 -23.01
CA SER A 18 -48.06 -0.20 -21.56
C SER A 18 -46.65 -0.37 -20.98
N GLY A 19 -46.17 0.60 -20.21
CA GLY A 19 -44.83 0.55 -19.61
C GLY A 19 -44.66 -0.51 -18.51
N LEU A 20 -45.75 -1.14 -18.05
CA LEU A 20 -45.71 -2.20 -17.04
C LEU A 20 -45.15 -3.51 -17.59
N ASP A 21 -45.43 -3.82 -18.86
CA ASP A 21 -44.98 -5.08 -19.50
C ASP A 21 -43.44 -5.17 -19.59
N THR A 22 -42.75 -4.03 -19.61
CA THR A 22 -41.28 -3.95 -19.65
C THR A 22 -40.59 -4.12 -18.29
N TRP A 23 -41.32 -4.00 -17.17
CA TRP A 23 -40.74 -4.19 -15.83
C TRP A 23 -40.72 -5.67 -15.42
N PHE A 24 -41.65 -6.47 -15.94
CA PHE A 24 -41.82 -7.88 -15.55
C PHE A 24 -41.75 -8.86 -16.74
N GLY A 25 -41.64 -8.36 -17.97
CA GLY A 25 -41.64 -9.16 -19.19
C GLY A 25 -40.26 -9.43 -19.77
N ARG A 26 -39.87 -10.70 -19.87
CA ARG A 26 -38.71 -11.13 -20.66
C ARG A 26 -38.96 -10.86 -22.16
N PRO A 27 -37.99 -10.37 -22.94
CA PRO A 27 -38.17 -10.21 -24.39
C PRO A 27 -38.45 -11.55 -25.07
N LYS A 28 -39.61 -11.71 -25.70
CA LYS A 28 -39.93 -12.90 -26.50
C LYS A 28 -39.00 -12.96 -27.72
N LYS A 29 -38.06 -13.91 -27.72
CA LYS A 29 -37.33 -14.31 -28.93
C LYS A 29 -38.36 -14.84 -29.94
N ALA A 30 -38.33 -14.34 -31.18
CA ALA A 30 -39.14 -14.91 -32.25
C ALA A 30 -38.72 -16.37 -32.49
N GLY A 31 -39.69 -17.27 -32.59
CA GLY A 31 -39.44 -18.71 -32.61
C GLY A 31 -38.85 -19.21 -33.92
N GLY A 32 -38.04 -20.27 -33.83
CA GLY A 32 -37.56 -21.04 -34.97
C GLY A 32 -36.48 -22.05 -34.55
N GLY A 33 -36.78 -23.35 -34.65
CA GLY A 33 -35.75 -24.39 -34.55
C GLY A 33 -36.11 -25.69 -33.84
N ILE A 34 -36.80 -26.58 -34.56
CA ILE A 34 -36.59 -28.04 -34.63
C ILE A 34 -36.76 -28.87 -33.33
N ASP A 35 -37.74 -29.76 -33.41
CA ASP A 35 -38.04 -30.84 -32.46
C ASP A 35 -36.92 -31.91 -32.41
N ARG A 36 -36.58 -32.39 -31.21
CA ARG A 36 -35.68 -33.52 -30.95
C ARG A 36 -36.13 -34.23 -29.66
N GLY A 37 -36.89 -35.29 -29.82
CA GLY A 37 -37.34 -36.14 -28.72
C GLY A 37 -36.18 -36.85 -28.01
N TYR A 38 -36.32 -36.96 -26.69
CA TYR A 38 -35.61 -37.91 -25.83
C TYR A 38 -36.60 -38.44 -24.78
N ASP A 39 -36.47 -39.72 -24.42
CA ASP A 39 -37.51 -40.48 -23.74
C ASP A 39 -37.90 -39.96 -22.35
N THR A 40 -39.20 -40.02 -22.06
CA THR A 40 -39.79 -39.65 -20.77
C THR A 40 -39.81 -40.85 -19.81
N VAL A 41 -39.15 -40.70 -18.66
CA VAL A 41 -39.26 -41.63 -17.52
C VAL A 41 -40.50 -41.25 -16.68
N PRO A 42 -41.25 -42.19 -16.06
CA PRO A 42 -42.57 -41.90 -15.50
C PRO A 42 -42.60 -40.81 -14.40
N ARG A 43 -43.62 -39.96 -14.49
CA ARG A 43 -43.96 -38.90 -13.55
C ARG A 43 -44.39 -39.49 -12.21
N THR A 44 -43.65 -39.20 -11.13
CA THR A 44 -44.16 -39.39 -9.77
C THR A 44 -45.17 -38.30 -9.46
N GLU A 45 -46.31 -38.63 -8.87
CA GLU A 45 -47.37 -37.66 -8.56
C GLU A 45 -46.93 -36.73 -7.41
N LEU A 46 -47.19 -35.43 -7.57
CA LEU A 46 -46.91 -34.40 -6.56
C LEU A 46 -48.16 -34.15 -5.69
N ARG A 47 -47.94 -33.79 -4.42
CA ARG A 47 -49.01 -33.49 -3.44
C ARG A 47 -49.62 -32.10 -3.67
N PRO A 48 -50.91 -31.90 -3.37
CA PRO A 48 -51.64 -30.65 -3.63
C PRO A 48 -51.83 -29.78 -2.36
N ASP A 49 -50.78 -29.54 -1.59
CA ASP A 49 -50.83 -28.71 -0.37
C ASP A 49 -49.80 -27.57 -0.50
N ASP A 50 -50.26 -26.30 -0.45
CA ASP A 50 -49.53 -25.00 -0.37
C ASP A 50 -49.81 -23.93 -1.47
N GLU A 51 -50.78 -24.12 -2.38
CA GLU A 51 -51.08 -23.14 -3.45
C GLU A 51 -52.33 -22.26 -3.17
N GLU A 52 -52.14 -20.95 -2.94
CA GLU A 52 -53.23 -19.97 -3.00
C GLU A 52 -53.59 -19.64 -4.47
N PRO A 53 -54.84 -19.85 -4.93
CA PRO A 53 -55.20 -19.57 -6.31
C PRO A 53 -55.10 -18.07 -6.63
N ALA A 54 -54.65 -17.74 -7.85
CA ALA A 54 -54.31 -16.36 -8.23
C ALA A 54 -55.47 -15.35 -8.11
N THR A 55 -56.71 -15.83 -8.19
CA THR A 55 -57.94 -15.05 -7.96
C THR A 55 -58.10 -14.65 -6.48
N GLU A 56 -57.73 -15.51 -5.54
CA GLU A 56 -57.83 -15.25 -4.10
C GLU A 56 -56.77 -14.25 -3.63
N TYR A 57 -55.52 -14.40 -4.09
CA TYR A 57 -54.47 -13.42 -3.80
C TYR A 57 -54.80 -12.05 -4.41
N THR A 58 -55.37 -12.01 -5.62
CA THR A 58 -55.83 -10.75 -6.23
C THR A 58 -56.91 -10.09 -5.38
N ALA A 59 -57.89 -10.85 -4.89
CA ALA A 59 -58.92 -10.34 -3.98
C ALA A 59 -58.33 -9.81 -2.64
N LYS A 60 -57.32 -10.48 -2.08
CA LYS A 60 -56.58 -10.02 -0.89
C LYS A 60 -55.85 -8.69 -1.14
N ILE A 61 -55.17 -8.54 -2.28
CA ILE A 61 -54.56 -7.27 -2.69
C ILE A 61 -55.61 -6.19 -2.94
N ASP A 62 -56.78 -6.56 -3.45
CA ASP A 62 -57.85 -5.60 -3.72
C ASP A 62 -58.50 -5.04 -2.44
N ALA A 63 -58.54 -5.84 -1.38
CA ALA A 63 -59.11 -5.52 -0.07
C ALA A 63 -58.18 -4.73 0.89
N LEU A 64 -56.90 -4.54 0.56
CA LEU A 64 -55.98 -3.71 1.35
C LEU A 64 -56.49 -2.27 1.44
N ASP A 65 -56.28 -1.58 2.56
CA ASP A 65 -56.47 -0.11 2.63
C ASP A 65 -55.33 0.65 1.88
N ASP A 66 -55.25 1.98 2.01
CA ASP A 66 -54.21 2.77 1.35
C ASP A 66 -52.83 2.63 2.03
N ASP A 67 -52.79 2.65 3.37
CA ASP A 67 -51.53 2.54 4.14
C ASP A 67 -50.93 1.13 4.02
N GLN A 68 -51.77 0.10 4.08
CA GLN A 68 -51.38 -1.29 3.84
C GLN A 68 -50.86 -1.49 2.43
N LEU A 69 -51.51 -0.90 1.41
CA LEU A 69 -51.05 -0.99 0.03
C LEU A 69 -49.69 -0.31 -0.14
N GLU A 70 -49.50 0.88 0.42
CA GLU A 70 -48.23 1.60 0.33
C GLU A 70 -47.10 0.83 1.01
N ARG A 71 -47.35 0.29 2.22
CA ARG A 71 -46.39 -0.56 2.93
C ARG A 71 -46.00 -1.80 2.12
N ARG A 72 -46.99 -2.55 1.59
CA ARG A 72 -46.73 -3.73 0.73
C ARG A 72 -45.98 -3.37 -0.54
N PHE A 73 -46.26 -2.20 -1.12
CA PHE A 73 -45.57 -1.71 -2.31
C PHE A 73 -44.11 -1.34 -2.00
N GLU A 74 -43.83 -0.66 -0.88
CA GLU A 74 -42.48 -0.31 -0.46
C GLU A 74 -41.66 -1.55 -0.03
N GLU A 75 -42.30 -2.55 0.60
CA GLU A 75 -41.74 -3.90 0.82
C GLU A 75 -41.28 -4.50 -0.52
N MET A 76 -42.16 -4.58 -1.52
CA MET A 76 -41.85 -5.10 -2.86
C MET A 76 -40.74 -4.31 -3.56
N LEU A 77 -40.73 -2.97 -3.49
CA LEU A 77 -39.67 -2.15 -4.09
C LEU A 77 -38.30 -2.38 -3.43
N THR A 78 -38.30 -2.67 -2.13
CA THR A 78 -37.08 -2.98 -1.38
C THR A 78 -36.58 -4.38 -1.72
N ASP A 79 -37.48 -5.37 -1.78
CA ASP A 79 -37.17 -6.74 -2.15
C ASP A 79 -36.68 -6.86 -3.61
N MET A 80 -37.12 -5.97 -4.51
CA MET A 80 -36.59 -5.86 -5.88
C MET A 80 -35.24 -5.11 -5.99
N ASN A 81 -34.57 -4.79 -4.87
CA ASN A 81 -33.28 -4.08 -4.81
C ASN A 81 -33.28 -2.73 -5.57
N ILE A 82 -34.39 -1.99 -5.53
CA ILE A 82 -34.54 -0.72 -6.27
C ILE A 82 -34.01 0.43 -5.41
N GLY A 83 -32.91 1.05 -5.84
CA GLY A 83 -32.33 2.21 -5.15
C GLY A 83 -33.27 3.44 -5.12
N GLU A 84 -33.15 4.26 -4.06
CA GLU A 84 -34.12 5.30 -3.67
C GLU A 84 -34.54 6.25 -4.80
N LYS A 85 -33.59 6.79 -5.57
CA LYS A 85 -33.85 7.67 -6.73
C LYS A 85 -34.74 7.02 -7.81
N LYS A 86 -34.76 5.68 -7.89
CA LYS A 86 -35.63 4.91 -8.79
C LYS A 86 -36.97 4.55 -8.14
N LYS A 87 -37.08 4.55 -6.80
CA LYS A 87 -38.35 4.37 -6.07
C LYS A 87 -39.25 5.61 -6.16
N GLU A 88 -38.70 6.82 -6.08
CA GLU A 88 -39.44 8.08 -6.17
C GLU A 88 -40.53 8.17 -7.27
N PRO A 89 -40.26 7.85 -8.56
CA PRO A 89 -41.29 7.86 -9.59
C PRO A 89 -42.33 6.73 -9.44
N LEU A 90 -41.97 5.61 -8.81
CA LEU A 90 -42.87 4.47 -8.57
C LEU A 90 -43.86 4.75 -7.43
N ARG A 91 -43.43 5.47 -6.38
CA ARG A 91 -44.33 5.92 -5.31
C ARG A 91 -45.45 6.85 -5.82
N LYS A 92 -45.26 7.51 -6.97
CA LYS A 92 -46.26 8.35 -7.65
C LYS A 92 -47.26 7.58 -8.51
N TYR A 93 -47.17 6.25 -8.58
CA TYR A 93 -48.11 5.43 -9.34
C TYR A 93 -49.50 5.41 -8.70
N SER A 94 -50.55 5.23 -9.50
CA SER A 94 -51.92 5.12 -8.98
C SER A 94 -52.12 3.83 -8.18
N ARG A 95 -53.13 3.82 -7.32
CA ARG A 95 -53.58 2.66 -6.53
C ARG A 95 -53.69 1.39 -7.38
N ASP A 96 -54.36 1.48 -8.54
CA ASP A 96 -54.51 0.36 -9.48
C ASP A 96 -53.19 -0.12 -10.10
N GLN A 97 -52.24 0.80 -10.34
CA GLN A 97 -50.91 0.44 -10.85
C GLN A 97 -50.11 -0.31 -9.77
N LYS A 98 -50.12 0.17 -8.53
CA LYS A 98 -49.46 -0.50 -7.39
C LYS A 98 -50.03 -1.89 -7.14
N LYS A 99 -51.36 -2.03 -7.10
CA LYS A 99 -52.06 -3.33 -7.01
C LYS A 99 -51.65 -4.29 -8.12
N LYS A 100 -51.65 -3.85 -9.39
CA LYS A 100 -51.22 -4.67 -10.54
C LYS A 100 -49.75 -5.09 -10.44
N MET A 101 -48.87 -4.24 -9.93
CA MET A 101 -47.48 -4.60 -9.69
C MET A 101 -47.34 -5.65 -8.58
N LEU A 102 -48.09 -5.55 -7.47
CA LEU A 102 -48.05 -6.54 -6.39
C LEU A 102 -48.60 -7.92 -6.79
N VAL A 103 -49.64 -7.95 -7.62
CA VAL A 103 -50.16 -9.19 -8.22
C VAL A 103 -49.13 -9.77 -9.21
N ALA A 104 -48.59 -8.95 -10.12
CA ALA A 104 -47.54 -9.39 -11.04
C ALA A 104 -46.31 -9.92 -10.30
N TYR A 105 -45.86 -9.25 -9.25
CA TYR A 105 -44.75 -9.66 -8.39
C TYR A 105 -44.91 -11.09 -7.85
N LYS A 106 -46.10 -11.42 -7.33
CA LYS A 106 -46.40 -12.76 -6.81
C LYS A 106 -46.38 -13.83 -7.91
N PHE A 107 -46.94 -13.56 -9.10
CA PHE A 107 -47.15 -14.57 -10.16
C PHE A 107 -46.10 -14.61 -11.28
N VAL A 108 -45.19 -13.63 -11.35
CA VAL A 108 -44.01 -13.67 -12.22
C VAL A 108 -42.94 -14.57 -11.62
N ASN A 109 -42.80 -14.57 -10.29
CA ASN A 109 -41.90 -15.46 -9.56
C ASN A 109 -42.49 -16.87 -9.39
N ALA A 110 -43.81 -17.04 -9.45
CA ALA A 110 -44.52 -18.32 -9.40
C ALA A 110 -44.95 -18.85 -10.79
N GLN A 111 -44.06 -18.79 -11.79
CA GLN A 111 -44.29 -19.42 -13.11
C GLN A 111 -44.05 -20.94 -13.05
N GLU A 112 -44.92 -21.65 -12.33
CA GLU A 112 -44.88 -23.10 -12.12
C GLU A 112 -44.79 -23.90 -13.44
N GLY A 113 -44.02 -24.99 -13.41
CA GLY A 113 -44.05 -26.04 -14.44
C GLY A 113 -43.25 -25.77 -15.73
N ARG A 114 -42.39 -24.74 -15.77
CA ARG A 114 -41.49 -24.50 -16.92
C ARG A 114 -40.00 -24.66 -16.63
N SER A 115 -39.60 -24.67 -15.36
CA SER A 115 -38.21 -24.85 -14.94
C SER A 115 -38.05 -26.16 -14.18
N LYS A 116 -36.87 -26.76 -14.22
CA LYS A 116 -36.51 -27.86 -13.32
C LYS A 116 -36.22 -27.36 -11.89
N PHE A 117 -35.97 -26.07 -11.74
CA PHE A 117 -35.59 -25.42 -10.50
C PHE A 117 -36.51 -24.21 -10.30
N GLU A 118 -37.30 -24.24 -9.23
CA GLU A 118 -38.29 -23.21 -8.91
C GLU A 118 -37.90 -22.49 -7.61
N LYS A 119 -37.45 -23.24 -6.60
CA LYS A 119 -37.00 -22.74 -5.30
C LYS A 119 -35.46 -22.76 -5.18
N PRO A 120 -34.85 -21.90 -4.35
CA PRO A 120 -33.41 -21.95 -4.03
C PRO A 120 -32.94 -23.35 -3.58
N ALA A 121 -33.77 -24.03 -2.78
CA ALA A 121 -33.51 -25.37 -2.28
C ALA A 121 -33.37 -26.44 -3.39
N ASP A 122 -33.98 -26.24 -4.57
CA ASP A 122 -33.86 -27.17 -5.69
C ASP A 122 -32.45 -27.12 -6.29
N TYR A 123 -31.89 -25.91 -6.41
CA TYR A 123 -30.51 -25.71 -6.88
C TYR A 123 -29.50 -26.31 -5.88
N VAL A 124 -29.69 -26.09 -4.58
CA VAL A 124 -28.87 -26.68 -3.51
C VAL A 124 -28.93 -28.20 -3.57
N SER A 125 -30.13 -28.77 -3.62
CA SER A 125 -30.33 -30.22 -3.66
C SER A 125 -29.76 -30.84 -4.92
N TYR A 126 -29.81 -30.14 -6.06
CA TYR A 126 -29.28 -30.63 -7.32
C TYR A 126 -27.75 -30.53 -7.40
N LEU A 127 -27.14 -29.41 -7.00
CA LEU A 127 -25.67 -29.25 -7.01
C LEU A 127 -24.98 -30.27 -6.10
N ASN A 128 -25.63 -30.67 -5.00
CA ASN A 128 -25.13 -31.69 -4.08
C ASN A 128 -25.41 -33.14 -4.54
N GLN A 129 -25.95 -33.36 -5.74
CA GLN A 129 -26.09 -34.72 -6.29
C GLN A 129 -24.73 -35.29 -6.69
N PRO A 130 -24.40 -36.54 -6.32
CA PRO A 130 -23.19 -37.20 -6.79
C PRO A 130 -23.24 -37.40 -8.32
N GLU A 131 -22.07 -37.49 -8.93
CA GLU A 131 -21.88 -37.89 -10.34
C GLU A 131 -22.56 -36.98 -11.40
N LEU A 132 -22.79 -35.70 -11.10
CA LEU A 132 -23.22 -34.75 -12.12
C LEU A 132 -22.14 -34.53 -13.20
N SER A 133 -22.49 -34.83 -14.45
CA SER A 133 -21.65 -34.50 -15.60
C SER A 133 -21.41 -32.99 -15.72
N VAL A 134 -20.23 -32.59 -16.21
CA VAL A 134 -19.82 -31.19 -16.47
C VAL A 134 -20.89 -30.35 -17.18
N GLY A 135 -21.59 -30.91 -18.17
CA GLY A 135 -22.66 -30.21 -18.89
C GLY A 135 -23.92 -29.95 -18.04
N LYS A 136 -24.28 -30.89 -17.16
CA LYS A 136 -25.39 -30.74 -16.20
C LYS A 136 -25.04 -29.70 -15.12
N LEU A 137 -23.81 -29.70 -14.61
CA LEU A 137 -23.32 -28.68 -13.67
C LEU A 137 -23.37 -27.28 -14.30
N HIS A 138 -22.77 -27.10 -15.48
CA HIS A 138 -22.79 -25.83 -16.19
C HIS A 138 -24.21 -25.31 -16.44
N SER A 139 -25.12 -26.17 -16.91
CA SER A 139 -26.51 -25.77 -17.18
C SER A 139 -27.29 -25.44 -15.90
N CYS A 140 -27.01 -26.10 -14.78
CA CYS A 140 -27.57 -25.73 -13.49
C CYS A 140 -27.08 -24.34 -13.06
N LEU A 141 -25.77 -24.12 -13.06
CA LEU A 141 -25.14 -22.86 -12.64
C LEU A 141 -25.58 -21.67 -13.51
N GLU A 142 -25.73 -21.87 -14.83
CA GLU A 142 -26.23 -20.81 -15.70
C GLU A 142 -27.68 -20.39 -15.38
N ASN A 143 -28.55 -21.36 -15.04
CA ASN A 143 -29.90 -21.06 -14.57
C ASN A 143 -29.87 -20.41 -13.19
N LEU A 144 -29.03 -20.89 -12.26
CA LEU A 144 -28.83 -20.32 -10.94
C LEU A 144 -28.37 -18.85 -11.01
N ARG A 145 -27.38 -18.53 -11.86
CA ARG A 145 -26.95 -17.14 -12.12
C ARG A 145 -28.13 -16.28 -12.58
N ILE A 146 -28.97 -16.81 -13.46
CA ILE A 146 -30.16 -16.10 -13.95
C ILE A 146 -31.15 -15.86 -12.80
N SER A 147 -31.44 -16.86 -11.96
CA SER A 147 -32.29 -16.70 -10.78
C SER A 147 -31.72 -15.66 -9.80
N LEU A 148 -30.44 -15.78 -9.42
CA LEU A 148 -29.74 -14.85 -8.54
C LEU A 148 -29.70 -13.40 -9.04
N THR A 149 -29.79 -13.19 -10.36
CA THR A 149 -29.76 -11.84 -10.96
C THR A 149 -31.15 -11.20 -11.11
N ASN A 150 -32.21 -12.01 -11.26
CA ASN A 150 -33.54 -11.52 -11.65
C ASN A 150 -34.63 -11.72 -10.58
N ASN A 151 -34.39 -12.58 -9.59
CA ASN A 151 -35.31 -12.81 -8.48
C ASN A 151 -35.10 -11.77 -7.36
N PRO A 152 -36.05 -11.62 -6.43
CA PRO A 152 -35.95 -10.67 -5.32
C PRO A 152 -34.87 -11.02 -4.29
N LEU A 153 -34.54 -10.08 -3.41
CA LEU A 153 -33.58 -10.26 -2.31
C LEU A 153 -33.98 -11.40 -1.36
N SER A 154 -35.27 -11.60 -1.11
CA SER A 154 -35.81 -12.72 -0.34
C SER A 154 -35.47 -14.09 -0.93
N TRP A 155 -35.32 -14.19 -2.27
CA TRP A 155 -34.84 -15.42 -2.93
C TRP A 155 -33.35 -15.67 -2.64
N ILE A 156 -32.55 -14.59 -2.57
CA ILE A 156 -31.12 -14.65 -2.24
C ILE A 156 -30.93 -14.95 -0.74
N GLU A 157 -31.81 -14.42 0.13
CA GLU A 157 -31.87 -14.72 1.56
C GLU A 157 -32.20 -16.20 1.81
N GLU A 158 -33.20 -16.76 1.11
CA GLU A 158 -33.54 -18.18 1.17
C GLU A 158 -32.42 -19.09 0.59
N PHE A 159 -31.72 -18.66 -0.46
CA PHE A 159 -30.54 -19.36 -0.96
C PHE A 159 -29.42 -19.41 0.10
N GLY A 160 -29.15 -18.26 0.72
CA GLY A 160 -28.37 -18.13 1.95
C GLY A 160 -26.98 -18.77 1.94
N THR A 161 -26.46 -19.06 3.14
CA THR A 161 -25.15 -19.67 3.35
C THR A 161 -25.06 -21.09 2.77
N LYS A 162 -26.10 -21.91 2.92
CA LYS A 162 -26.15 -23.29 2.37
C LYS A 162 -26.03 -23.33 0.84
N GLY A 163 -26.62 -22.35 0.16
CA GLY A 163 -26.48 -22.16 -1.28
C GLY A 163 -25.07 -21.76 -1.67
N ILE A 164 -24.47 -20.83 -0.93
CA ILE A 164 -23.07 -20.43 -1.10
C ILE A 164 -22.14 -21.65 -0.88
N GLU A 165 -22.28 -22.39 0.22
CA GLU A 165 -21.48 -23.60 0.52
C GLU A 165 -21.54 -24.66 -0.60
N SER A 166 -22.72 -24.86 -1.20
CA SER A 166 -22.91 -25.79 -2.33
C SER A 166 -22.21 -25.29 -3.61
N LEU A 167 -22.21 -23.96 -3.81
CA LEU A 167 -21.50 -23.29 -4.90
C LEU A 167 -19.97 -23.35 -4.72
N LEU A 168 -19.48 -23.15 -3.49
CA LEU A 168 -18.07 -23.27 -3.12
C LEU A 168 -17.57 -24.71 -3.24
N THR A 169 -18.39 -25.68 -2.86
CA THR A 169 -18.11 -27.12 -3.05
C THR A 169 -17.93 -27.43 -4.54
N THR A 170 -18.84 -26.93 -5.39
CA THR A 170 -18.73 -27.06 -6.85
C THR A 170 -17.48 -26.38 -7.40
N LEU A 171 -17.13 -25.18 -6.88
CA LEU A 171 -15.93 -24.44 -7.27
C LEU A 171 -14.63 -25.17 -6.86
N ASN A 172 -14.61 -25.81 -5.69
CA ASN A 172 -13.49 -26.64 -5.24
C ASN A 172 -13.28 -27.90 -6.10
N VAL A 173 -14.37 -28.51 -6.60
CA VAL A 173 -14.28 -29.59 -7.60
C VAL A 173 -13.62 -29.07 -8.89
N CYS A 174 -13.92 -27.84 -9.33
CA CYS A 174 -13.29 -27.25 -10.52
C CYS A 174 -11.77 -27.02 -10.38
N TYR A 175 -11.23 -26.85 -9.17
CA TYR A 175 -9.78 -26.71 -8.94
C TYR A 175 -9.00 -28.02 -9.05
N THR A 176 -9.67 -29.16 -8.88
CA THR A 176 -9.04 -30.50 -8.86
C THR A 176 -9.21 -31.27 -10.17
N ASN A 177 -10.00 -30.73 -11.11
CA ASN A 177 -10.35 -31.37 -12.38
C ASN A 177 -9.73 -30.66 -13.59
N ASP A 178 -9.85 -31.31 -14.76
CA ASP A 178 -9.32 -30.80 -16.03
C ASP A 178 -10.11 -29.59 -16.60
N SER A 179 -9.58 -29.01 -17.68
CA SER A 179 -10.09 -27.79 -18.31
C SER A 179 -11.54 -27.84 -18.81
N ARG A 180 -12.18 -29.03 -18.88
CA ARG A 180 -13.63 -29.11 -19.15
C ARG A 180 -14.45 -28.38 -18.07
N TYR A 181 -13.91 -28.27 -16.86
CA TYR A 181 -14.52 -27.56 -15.73
C TYR A 181 -14.30 -26.04 -15.76
N ASP A 182 -13.47 -25.49 -16.65
CA ASP A 182 -13.16 -24.03 -16.65
C ASP A 182 -14.41 -23.16 -16.87
N ARG A 183 -15.35 -23.64 -17.70
CA ARG A 183 -16.67 -23.00 -17.87
C ARG A 183 -17.58 -23.14 -16.65
N VAL A 184 -17.44 -24.22 -15.88
CA VAL A 184 -18.19 -24.44 -14.62
C VAL A 184 -17.63 -23.50 -13.54
N GLN A 185 -16.31 -23.42 -13.44
CA GLN A 185 -15.59 -22.47 -12.58
C GLN A 185 -16.01 -21.01 -12.85
N TYR A 186 -15.97 -20.60 -14.13
CA TYR A 186 -16.36 -19.25 -14.54
C TYR A 186 -17.80 -18.92 -14.14
N GLU A 187 -18.72 -19.86 -14.33
CA GLU A 187 -20.12 -19.65 -13.98
C GLU A 187 -20.36 -19.67 -12.45
N CYS A 188 -19.59 -20.45 -11.67
CA CYS A 188 -19.59 -20.34 -10.20
C CYS A 188 -19.19 -18.94 -9.72
N ILE A 189 -18.11 -18.38 -10.28
CA ILE A 189 -17.64 -17.02 -9.93
C ILE A 189 -18.71 -15.98 -10.28
N ARG A 190 -19.43 -16.16 -11.40
CA ARG A 190 -20.53 -15.27 -11.80
C ARG A 190 -21.78 -15.40 -10.94
N CYS A 191 -22.04 -16.59 -10.38
CA CYS A 191 -23.06 -16.75 -9.34
C CYS A 191 -22.68 -15.98 -8.05
N LEU A 192 -21.42 -16.07 -7.60
CA LEU A 192 -20.91 -15.27 -6.47
C LEU A 192 -21.00 -13.76 -6.75
N SER A 193 -20.64 -13.32 -7.96
CA SER A 193 -20.78 -11.93 -8.40
C SER A 193 -22.24 -11.43 -8.35
N ALA A 194 -23.20 -12.26 -8.77
CA ALA A 194 -24.62 -11.93 -8.68
C ALA A 194 -25.12 -11.82 -7.22
N ILE A 195 -24.67 -12.72 -6.34
CA ILE A 195 -24.95 -12.67 -4.89
C ILE A 195 -24.42 -11.37 -4.28
N LEU A 196 -23.19 -10.98 -4.63
CA LEU A 196 -22.51 -9.79 -4.08
C LEU A 196 -23.06 -8.44 -4.59
N ASN A 197 -23.95 -8.44 -5.59
CA ASN A 197 -24.55 -7.22 -6.14
C ASN A 197 -25.67 -6.60 -5.25
N ASN A 198 -25.77 -7.04 -3.98
CA ASN A 198 -26.74 -6.54 -3.00
C ASN A 198 -26.25 -6.79 -1.56
N THR A 199 -26.81 -6.04 -0.61
CA THR A 199 -26.37 -6.06 0.80
C THR A 199 -26.71 -7.35 1.55
N VAL A 200 -27.75 -8.09 1.15
CA VAL A 200 -28.11 -9.38 1.76
C VAL A 200 -27.06 -10.44 1.40
N GLY A 201 -26.72 -10.54 0.12
CA GLY A 201 -25.70 -11.48 -0.36
C GLY A 201 -24.28 -11.13 0.08
N ILE A 202 -23.93 -9.83 0.21
CA ILE A 202 -22.66 -9.43 0.83
C ILE A 202 -22.54 -9.97 2.27
N ARG A 203 -23.59 -9.81 3.09
CA ARG A 203 -23.61 -10.36 4.46
C ARG A 203 -23.47 -11.88 4.45
N ALA A 204 -24.27 -12.58 3.66
CA ALA A 204 -24.23 -14.04 3.56
C ALA A 204 -22.86 -14.58 3.08
N VAL A 205 -22.15 -13.84 2.22
CA VAL A 205 -20.77 -14.17 1.81
C VAL A 205 -19.76 -13.87 2.92
N PHE A 206 -19.93 -12.79 3.68
CA PHE A 206 -19.03 -12.45 4.80
C PHE A 206 -19.20 -13.39 6.01
N ASP A 207 -20.41 -13.93 6.21
CA ASP A 207 -20.70 -14.96 7.22
C ASP A 207 -20.11 -16.34 6.83
N CYS A 208 -19.93 -16.59 5.52
CA CYS A 208 -19.33 -17.81 4.99
C CYS A 208 -17.79 -17.66 4.89
N ARG A 209 -17.07 -18.01 5.97
CA ARG A 209 -15.60 -17.83 6.09
C ARG A 209 -14.78 -18.32 4.89
N GLU A 210 -15.18 -19.42 4.25
CA GLU A 210 -14.43 -19.99 3.11
C GLU A 210 -14.72 -19.28 1.77
N ALA A 211 -15.77 -18.46 1.66
CA ALA A 211 -16.21 -17.92 0.38
C ALA A 211 -15.17 -17.05 -0.32
N LEU A 212 -14.54 -16.12 0.41
CA LEU A 212 -13.50 -15.25 -0.15
C LEU A 212 -12.16 -15.98 -0.39
N PRO A 213 -11.63 -16.82 0.52
CA PRO A 213 -10.46 -17.65 0.25
C PRO A 213 -10.62 -18.57 -0.97
N VAL A 214 -11.79 -19.22 -1.11
CA VAL A 214 -12.10 -20.04 -2.28
C VAL A 214 -12.20 -19.18 -3.54
N LEU A 215 -12.82 -17.99 -3.49
CA LEU A 215 -12.83 -17.06 -4.62
C LEU A 215 -11.43 -16.58 -5.02
N ALA A 216 -10.56 -16.25 -4.05
CA ALA A 216 -9.19 -15.80 -4.28
C ALA A 216 -8.34 -16.85 -5.02
N ARG A 217 -8.60 -18.15 -4.81
CA ARG A 217 -7.98 -19.25 -5.58
C ARG A 217 -8.37 -19.26 -7.07
N SER A 218 -9.39 -18.51 -7.51
CA SER A 218 -9.69 -18.32 -8.94
C SER A 218 -8.82 -17.27 -9.62
N LEU A 219 -7.96 -16.55 -8.89
CA LEU A 219 -6.88 -15.74 -9.47
C LEU A 219 -5.80 -16.66 -10.06
N ASP A 220 -6.08 -17.24 -11.23
CA ASP A 220 -5.16 -18.11 -11.97
C ASP A 220 -4.96 -17.56 -13.39
N ALA A 221 -3.78 -16.99 -13.68
CA ALA A 221 -3.46 -16.41 -14.98
C ALA A 221 -3.56 -17.41 -16.15
N ARG A 222 -3.52 -18.73 -15.88
CA ARG A 222 -3.74 -19.78 -16.88
C ARG A 222 -5.21 -19.89 -17.31
N LYS A 223 -6.14 -19.39 -16.50
CA LYS A 223 -7.59 -19.36 -16.73
C LYS A 223 -8.09 -17.90 -16.77
N PRO A 224 -7.68 -17.08 -17.76
CA PRO A 224 -7.80 -15.62 -17.70
C PRO A 224 -9.22 -15.09 -17.55
N HIS A 225 -10.25 -15.78 -18.06
CA HIS A 225 -11.65 -15.41 -17.85
C HIS A 225 -12.10 -15.58 -16.39
N CYS A 226 -11.65 -16.64 -15.71
CA CYS A 226 -11.92 -16.86 -14.29
C CYS A 226 -11.18 -15.84 -13.42
N ALA A 227 -9.89 -15.64 -13.69
CA ALA A 227 -9.06 -14.69 -12.96
C ALA A 227 -9.55 -13.25 -13.09
N LEU A 228 -9.99 -12.83 -14.29
CA LEU A 228 -10.55 -11.49 -14.50
C LEU A 228 -11.83 -11.27 -13.69
N GLU A 229 -12.75 -12.23 -13.70
CA GLU A 229 -14.01 -12.10 -12.96
C GLU A 229 -13.76 -12.13 -11.44
N ALA A 230 -12.88 -13.01 -10.97
CA ALA A 230 -12.45 -13.04 -9.56
C ALA A 230 -11.78 -11.73 -9.14
N ALA A 231 -10.88 -11.18 -9.96
CA ALA A 231 -10.20 -9.92 -9.67
C ALA A 231 -11.17 -8.74 -9.57
N LYS A 232 -12.15 -8.65 -10.48
CA LYS A 232 -13.21 -7.64 -10.42
C LYS A 232 -14.05 -7.74 -9.16
N VAL A 233 -14.47 -8.95 -8.79
CA VAL A 233 -15.30 -9.17 -7.61
C VAL A 233 -14.54 -8.81 -6.34
N LEU A 234 -13.28 -9.25 -6.20
CA LEU A 234 -12.43 -8.91 -5.06
C LEU A 234 -12.15 -7.40 -4.98
N ALA A 235 -11.86 -6.75 -6.12
CA ALA A 235 -11.63 -5.31 -6.17
C ALA A 235 -12.88 -4.51 -5.75
N ALA A 236 -14.06 -4.97 -6.13
CA ALA A 236 -15.32 -4.36 -5.70
C ALA A 236 -15.61 -4.58 -4.20
N ILE A 237 -15.17 -5.70 -3.62
CA ILE A 237 -15.30 -5.97 -2.18
C ILE A 237 -14.35 -5.08 -1.36
N CYS A 238 -13.14 -4.76 -1.85
CA CYS A 238 -12.24 -3.85 -1.13
C CYS A 238 -12.91 -2.52 -0.78
N LEU A 239 -13.70 -1.96 -1.71
CA LEU A 239 -14.41 -0.67 -1.58
C LEU A 239 -15.66 -0.72 -0.69
N ILE A 240 -15.88 -1.80 0.06
CA ILE A 240 -17.02 -2.00 0.97
C ILE A 240 -16.49 -1.97 2.41
N PRO A 241 -17.20 -1.35 3.37
CA PRO A 241 -16.77 -1.33 4.77
C PRO A 241 -16.41 -2.72 5.32
N ASN A 242 -15.22 -2.84 5.92
CA ASN A 242 -14.61 -4.08 6.40
C ASN A 242 -14.34 -5.14 5.31
N GLY A 243 -14.39 -4.77 4.03
CA GLY A 243 -14.20 -5.65 2.89
C GLY A 243 -12.73 -5.82 2.49
N HIS A 244 -11.92 -4.75 2.53
CA HIS A 244 -10.49 -4.80 2.22
C HIS A 244 -9.74 -5.82 3.08
N GLU A 245 -9.85 -5.73 4.41
CA GLU A 245 -9.18 -6.66 5.34
C GLU A 245 -9.52 -8.12 5.02
N LYS A 246 -10.80 -8.41 4.74
CA LYS A 246 -11.30 -9.74 4.38
C LYS A 246 -10.77 -10.24 3.04
N VAL A 247 -10.60 -9.35 2.06
CA VAL A 247 -9.98 -9.68 0.77
C VAL A 247 -8.49 -9.98 0.97
N LEU A 248 -7.78 -9.22 1.79
CA LEU A 248 -6.36 -9.43 2.07
C LEU A 248 -6.11 -10.70 2.90
N GLU A 249 -6.95 -11.00 3.89
CA GLU A 249 -6.96 -12.28 4.62
C GLU A 249 -7.18 -13.43 3.63
N ALA A 250 -8.21 -13.34 2.77
CA ALA A 250 -8.53 -14.37 1.78
C ALA A 250 -7.40 -14.64 0.78
N ILE A 251 -6.75 -13.59 0.27
CA ILE A 251 -5.57 -13.70 -0.61
C ILE A 251 -4.39 -14.34 0.12
N THR A 252 -4.20 -14.01 1.41
CA THR A 252 -3.17 -14.63 2.26
C THR A 252 -3.44 -16.14 2.44
N MET A 253 -4.65 -16.52 2.85
CA MET A 253 -5.07 -17.92 3.01
C MET A 253 -4.96 -18.72 1.69
N ALA A 254 -5.29 -18.11 0.55
CA ALA A 254 -5.16 -18.73 -0.77
C ALA A 254 -3.68 -18.94 -1.17
N GLY A 255 -2.80 -17.98 -0.85
CA GLY A 255 -1.36 -18.08 -1.03
C GLY A 255 -0.73 -19.20 -0.21
N GLU A 256 -1.05 -19.25 1.10
CA GLU A 256 -0.63 -20.30 2.03
C GLU A 256 -1.08 -21.70 1.56
N SER A 257 -2.38 -21.83 1.23
CA SER A 257 -2.96 -23.07 0.71
C SER A 257 -2.29 -23.56 -0.57
N SER A 258 -1.76 -22.63 -1.38
CA SER A 258 -1.05 -22.91 -2.63
C SER A 258 0.47 -23.03 -2.46
N ARG A 259 1.01 -22.71 -1.28
CA ARG A 259 2.44 -22.55 -0.97
C ARG A 259 3.16 -21.58 -1.91
N ARG A 260 2.55 -20.43 -2.19
CA ARG A 260 3.10 -19.35 -3.03
C ARG A 260 2.93 -17.99 -2.35
N PRO A 261 3.76 -16.97 -2.67
CA PRO A 261 3.56 -15.60 -2.16
C PRO A 261 2.15 -15.11 -2.51
N ARG A 262 1.48 -14.48 -1.55
CA ARG A 262 0.03 -14.17 -1.62
C ARG A 262 -0.34 -13.29 -2.81
N LEU A 263 0.51 -12.32 -3.17
CA LEU A 263 0.28 -11.37 -4.27
C LEU A 263 0.72 -11.92 -5.65
N LEU A 264 1.47 -13.03 -5.69
CA LEU A 264 2.03 -13.57 -6.94
C LEU A 264 0.97 -13.88 -8.02
N PRO A 265 -0.22 -14.41 -7.72
CA PRO A 265 -1.21 -14.70 -8.76
C PRO A 265 -1.75 -13.43 -9.45
N ILE A 266 -1.73 -12.28 -8.75
CA ILE A 266 -2.07 -10.96 -9.34
C ILE A 266 -0.95 -10.53 -10.30
N ILE A 267 0.32 -10.64 -9.87
CA ILE A 267 1.51 -10.35 -10.69
C ILE A 267 1.55 -11.24 -11.95
N GLU A 268 1.22 -12.52 -11.86
CA GLU A 268 1.14 -13.41 -13.02
C GLU A 268 0.08 -12.95 -14.05
N GLY A 269 -1.04 -12.39 -13.59
CA GLY A 269 -2.07 -11.77 -14.42
C GLY A 269 -1.66 -10.44 -15.08
N LEU A 270 -0.59 -9.80 -14.58
CA LEU A 270 0.04 -8.61 -15.19
C LEU A 270 1.09 -8.96 -16.25
N SER A 271 1.54 -10.22 -16.32
CA SER A 271 2.63 -10.64 -17.22
C SER A 271 2.40 -10.26 -18.69
N PRO A 272 3.44 -10.02 -19.52
CA PRO A 272 3.28 -9.56 -20.90
C PRO A 272 2.39 -10.47 -21.76
N LYS A 273 2.39 -11.78 -21.47
CA LYS A 273 1.59 -12.82 -22.15
C LYS A 273 0.10 -12.82 -21.77
N ALA A 274 -0.28 -12.17 -20.67
CA ALA A 274 -1.66 -12.12 -20.21
C ALA A 274 -2.56 -11.28 -21.15
N PRO A 275 -3.84 -11.65 -21.34
CA PRO A 275 -4.78 -10.83 -22.10
C PRO A 275 -4.96 -9.44 -21.50
N GLU A 276 -5.19 -8.45 -22.36
CA GLU A 276 -5.35 -7.06 -21.96
C GLU A 276 -6.43 -6.86 -20.89
N SER A 277 -7.56 -7.54 -21.03
CA SER A 277 -8.65 -7.48 -20.07
C SER A 277 -8.25 -8.02 -18.69
N LEU A 278 -7.41 -9.06 -18.61
CA LEU A 278 -6.89 -9.59 -17.35
C LEU A 278 -5.91 -8.61 -16.69
N LYS A 279 -4.98 -8.04 -17.46
CA LYS A 279 -4.05 -7.01 -16.96
C LYS A 279 -4.81 -5.86 -16.30
N ASN A 280 -5.87 -5.38 -16.95
CA ASN A 280 -6.75 -4.34 -16.41
C ASN A 280 -7.43 -4.75 -15.10
N GLY A 281 -7.97 -5.98 -15.00
CA GLY A 281 -8.59 -6.48 -13.77
C GLY A 281 -7.59 -6.66 -12.62
N CYS A 282 -6.39 -7.18 -12.91
CA CYS A 282 -5.33 -7.34 -11.91
C CYS A 282 -4.76 -5.99 -11.44
N MET A 283 -4.57 -5.02 -12.34
CA MET A 283 -4.20 -3.64 -11.97
C MET A 283 -5.27 -3.01 -11.08
N GLN A 284 -6.56 -3.18 -11.42
CA GLN A 284 -7.67 -2.64 -10.62
C GLN A 284 -7.73 -3.27 -9.22
N LEU A 285 -7.53 -4.58 -9.10
CA LEU A 285 -7.45 -5.26 -7.80
C LEU A 285 -6.22 -4.80 -7.00
N MET A 286 -5.06 -4.69 -7.65
CA MET A 286 -3.84 -4.20 -7.01
C MET A 286 -4.03 -2.79 -6.45
N ASN A 287 -4.58 -1.87 -7.24
CA ASN A 287 -4.89 -0.52 -6.78
C ASN A 287 -5.89 -0.55 -5.62
N ALA A 288 -6.99 -1.28 -5.73
CA ALA A 288 -7.97 -1.40 -4.64
C ALA A 288 -7.40 -2.04 -3.34
N ILE A 289 -6.33 -2.83 -3.43
CA ILE A 289 -5.60 -3.33 -2.24
C ILE A 289 -4.64 -2.27 -1.69
N ILE A 290 -3.99 -1.47 -2.52
CA ILE A 290 -2.99 -0.48 -2.09
C ILE A 290 -3.63 0.82 -1.60
N THR A 291 -4.68 1.32 -2.24
CA THR A 291 -5.19 2.70 -2.05
C THR A 291 -6.31 2.83 -1.03
N GLU A 292 -6.96 1.72 -0.64
CA GLU A 292 -8.10 1.74 0.29
C GLU A 292 -7.70 2.00 1.76
N PRO A 293 -6.56 1.50 2.31
CA PRO A 293 -6.21 1.75 3.71
C PRO A 293 -5.91 3.21 4.04
N GLU A 294 -6.37 3.66 5.20
CA GLU A 294 -6.13 5.03 5.69
C GLU A 294 -4.67 5.23 6.15
N GLU A 295 -4.01 4.18 6.64
CA GLU A 295 -2.65 4.22 7.17
C GLU A 295 -1.59 4.17 6.06
N LEU A 296 -0.84 5.28 5.89
CA LEU A 296 0.28 5.39 4.95
C LEU A 296 1.28 4.24 5.05
N GLU A 297 1.69 3.90 6.27
CA GLU A 297 2.66 2.84 6.55
C GLU A 297 2.18 1.50 5.97
N PHE A 298 0.87 1.24 6.01
CA PHE A 298 0.28 0.02 5.46
C PHE A 298 0.15 0.08 3.93
N ARG A 299 -0.20 1.23 3.35
CA ARG A 299 -0.18 1.45 1.88
C ARG A 299 1.22 1.25 1.29
N MET A 300 2.24 1.86 1.91
CA MET A 300 3.65 1.72 1.53
C MET A 300 4.14 0.28 1.69
N HIS A 301 3.76 -0.41 2.76
CA HIS A 301 4.06 -1.83 2.97
C HIS A 301 3.50 -2.71 1.84
N LEU A 302 2.20 -2.57 1.53
CA LEU A 302 1.52 -3.34 0.49
C LEU A 302 2.10 -3.05 -0.91
N ARG A 303 2.35 -1.77 -1.24
CA ARG A 303 2.97 -1.39 -2.51
C ARG A 303 4.35 -2.04 -2.64
N SER A 304 5.18 -1.95 -1.61
CA SER A 304 6.52 -2.53 -1.61
C SER A 304 6.51 -4.07 -1.65
N GLU A 305 5.49 -4.73 -1.10
CA GLU A 305 5.27 -6.17 -1.27
C GLU A 305 4.94 -6.53 -2.73
N PHE A 306 4.05 -5.78 -3.41
CA PHE A 306 3.78 -5.97 -4.84
C PHE A 306 5.06 -5.79 -5.69
N MET A 307 5.83 -4.74 -5.42
CA MET A 307 7.12 -4.49 -6.08
C MET A 307 8.07 -5.70 -5.94
N ARG A 308 8.37 -6.11 -4.70
CA ARG A 308 9.26 -7.26 -4.41
C ARG A 308 8.76 -8.60 -4.96
N THR A 309 7.44 -8.79 -5.03
CA THR A 309 6.84 -10.03 -5.56
C THR A 309 7.07 -10.21 -7.07
N GLY A 310 7.42 -9.13 -7.78
CA GLY A 310 7.83 -9.16 -9.19
C GLY A 310 7.30 -8.01 -10.04
N LEU A 311 6.65 -6.99 -9.45
CA LEU A 311 6.15 -5.85 -10.22
C LEU A 311 7.28 -4.96 -10.77
N TYR A 312 8.45 -4.85 -10.09
CA TYR A 312 9.62 -4.12 -10.64
C TYR A 312 9.96 -4.60 -12.06
N ASP A 313 9.96 -5.92 -12.26
CA ASP A 313 10.33 -6.57 -13.51
C ASP A 313 9.28 -6.39 -14.63
N LEU A 314 8.12 -5.82 -14.29
CA LEU A 314 6.99 -5.60 -15.20
C LEU A 314 6.69 -4.13 -15.50
N MET A 315 7.09 -3.18 -14.65
CA MET A 315 6.72 -1.74 -14.76
C MET A 315 6.93 -1.18 -16.17
N ASP A 316 8.16 -1.25 -16.70
CA ASP A 316 8.51 -0.75 -18.04
C ASP A 316 7.57 -1.34 -19.12
N SER A 317 7.25 -2.64 -19.02
CA SER A 317 6.41 -3.35 -20.00
C SER A 317 4.92 -2.98 -19.88
N LEU A 318 4.45 -2.69 -18.66
CA LEU A 318 3.08 -2.27 -18.39
C LEU A 318 2.86 -0.83 -18.86
N GLN A 319 3.87 0.04 -18.70
CA GLN A 319 3.82 1.44 -19.14
C GLN A 319 4.00 1.57 -20.65
N ALA A 320 5.01 0.90 -21.25
CA ALA A 320 5.25 0.94 -22.70
C ALA A 320 4.09 0.34 -23.53
N GLY A 321 3.34 -0.61 -22.96
CA GLY A 321 2.15 -1.17 -23.62
C GLY A 321 0.88 -0.32 -23.49
N ALA A 322 0.85 0.72 -22.65
CA ALA A 322 -0.36 1.45 -22.27
C ALA A 322 -0.87 2.47 -23.32
N GLU A 323 -1.14 2.00 -24.54
CA GLU A 323 -1.95 2.75 -25.52
C GLU A 323 -3.38 3.00 -24.98
N ASP A 324 -3.98 4.13 -25.39
CA ASP A 324 -5.21 4.72 -24.82
C ASP A 324 -6.27 3.71 -24.36
N GLY A 325 -6.45 3.58 -23.04
CA GLY A 325 -7.43 2.65 -22.49
C GLY A 325 -7.36 2.47 -20.97
N GLY A 326 -8.02 1.40 -20.50
CA GLY A 326 -8.16 1.11 -19.07
C GLY A 326 -6.84 0.95 -18.31
N ARG A 327 -5.79 0.44 -18.95
CA ARG A 327 -4.50 0.18 -18.28
C ARG A 327 -3.82 1.49 -17.94
N LEU A 328 -3.83 2.45 -18.85
CA LEU A 328 -3.23 3.77 -18.64
C LEU A 328 -3.90 4.46 -17.45
N ILE A 329 -5.23 4.37 -17.33
CA ILE A 329 -5.97 4.89 -16.17
C ILE A 329 -5.50 4.21 -14.88
N GLN A 330 -5.37 2.88 -14.86
CA GLN A 330 -4.92 2.16 -13.65
C GLN A 330 -3.44 2.40 -13.32
N MET A 331 -2.58 2.63 -14.30
CA MET A 331 -1.18 3.01 -14.07
C MET A 331 -1.11 4.43 -13.49
N ASN A 332 -1.85 5.38 -14.06
CA ASN A 332 -1.93 6.74 -13.53
C ASN A 332 -2.49 6.75 -12.10
N VAL A 333 -3.44 5.88 -11.75
CA VAL A 333 -3.90 5.71 -10.35
C VAL A 333 -2.76 5.24 -9.46
N PHE A 334 -2.03 4.19 -9.86
CA PHE A 334 -0.90 3.66 -9.09
C PHE A 334 0.18 4.74 -8.86
N ASP A 335 0.62 5.42 -9.92
CA ASP A 335 1.65 6.46 -9.88
C ASP A 335 1.18 7.68 -9.07
N THR A 336 -0.07 8.13 -9.23
CA THR A 336 -0.63 9.28 -8.49
C THR A 336 -0.69 8.99 -6.99
N HIS A 337 -1.17 7.80 -6.59
CA HIS A 337 -1.22 7.42 -5.18
C HIS A 337 0.17 7.15 -4.60
N ALA A 338 1.13 6.64 -5.38
CA ALA A 338 2.51 6.50 -4.95
C ALA A 338 3.18 7.87 -4.71
N ALA A 339 2.91 8.86 -5.57
CA ALA A 339 3.39 10.23 -5.39
C ALA A 339 2.74 10.93 -4.18
N ALA A 340 1.43 10.73 -3.96
CA ALA A 340 0.72 11.28 -2.79
C ALA A 340 1.23 10.65 -1.47
N ASP A 341 1.45 9.33 -1.45
CA ASP A 341 2.06 8.65 -0.29
C ASP A 341 3.48 9.16 -0.03
N GLN A 342 4.25 9.46 -1.08
CA GLN A 342 5.58 10.07 -0.93
C GLN A 342 5.52 11.49 -0.36
N GLU A 343 4.54 12.30 -0.75
CA GLU A 343 4.33 13.65 -0.19
C GLU A 343 3.92 13.57 1.29
N GLU A 344 3.02 12.66 1.67
CA GLU A 344 2.64 12.41 3.07
C GLU A 344 3.83 11.92 3.91
N PHE A 345 4.68 11.03 3.35
CA PHE A 345 5.87 10.53 4.03
C PHE A 345 6.94 11.62 4.23
N LEU A 346 7.11 12.52 3.26
CA LEU A 346 8.00 13.68 3.39
C LEU A 346 7.48 14.66 4.46
N ALA A 347 6.17 14.89 4.55
CA ALA A 347 5.57 15.72 5.61
C ALA A 347 5.85 15.13 7.00
N LYS A 348 5.65 13.82 7.20
CA LYS A 348 6.00 13.13 8.46
C LYS A 348 7.49 13.25 8.82
N PHE A 349 8.38 13.30 7.83
CA PHE A 349 9.81 13.54 8.08
C PHE A 349 10.10 14.98 8.51
N ASP A 350 9.41 15.98 7.96
CA ASP A 350 9.54 17.36 8.44
C ASP A 350 8.97 17.54 9.86
N ASP A 351 7.88 16.84 10.22
CA ASP A 351 7.38 16.79 11.61
C ASP A 351 8.45 16.23 12.57
N VAL A 352 9.10 15.11 12.21
CA VAL A 352 10.24 14.54 12.98
C VAL A 352 11.37 15.56 13.17
N ARG A 353 11.65 16.42 12.19
CA ARG A 353 12.67 17.47 12.30
C ARG A 353 12.26 18.63 13.20
N VAL A 354 10.96 18.84 13.42
CA VAL A 354 10.40 19.82 14.35
C VAL A 354 10.36 19.28 15.78
N ASP A 355 9.98 18.02 15.95
CA ASP A 355 9.85 17.41 17.28
C ASP A 355 11.21 17.02 17.89
N PHE A 356 12.15 16.53 17.06
CA PHE A 356 13.44 16.02 17.54
C PHE A 356 14.61 16.96 17.23
N HIS A 357 15.08 17.66 18.25
CA HIS A 357 16.18 18.63 18.16
C HIS A 357 17.46 18.21 18.89
N ASP A 358 17.44 17.14 19.71
CA ASP A 358 18.63 16.61 20.38
C ASP A 358 19.17 15.34 19.70
N VAL A 359 20.50 15.29 19.54
CA VAL A 359 21.18 14.18 18.86
C VAL A 359 21.17 12.89 19.69
N ASN A 360 21.18 12.98 21.03
CA ASN A 360 21.19 11.80 21.90
C ASN A 360 19.80 11.16 21.95
N GLU A 361 18.73 11.97 21.96
CA GLU A 361 17.35 11.49 21.84
C GLU A 361 17.13 10.72 20.52
N CYS A 362 17.48 11.32 19.39
CA CYS A 362 17.47 10.65 18.08
C CYS A 362 18.29 9.35 18.08
N PHE A 363 19.49 9.37 18.66
CA PHE A 363 20.37 8.20 18.73
C PHE A 363 19.75 7.07 19.56
N GLU A 364 19.22 7.36 20.75
CA GLU A 364 18.60 6.36 21.61
C GLU A 364 17.32 5.79 20.99
N LEU A 365 16.52 6.60 20.28
CA LEU A 365 15.37 6.10 19.51
C LEU A 365 15.80 5.15 18.39
N VAL A 366 16.74 5.55 17.53
CA VAL A 366 17.26 4.72 16.42
C VAL A 366 17.89 3.43 16.94
N LYS A 367 18.64 3.49 18.04
CA LYS A 367 19.19 2.33 18.75
C LYS A 367 18.08 1.41 19.25
N ASN A 368 17.06 1.93 19.94
CA ASN A 368 15.98 1.12 20.49
C ASN A 368 15.08 0.49 19.41
N LEU A 369 14.99 1.08 18.20
CA LEU A 369 14.33 0.47 17.05
C LEU A 369 15.09 -0.73 16.45
N VAL A 370 16.39 -0.85 16.73
CA VAL A 370 17.33 -1.72 16.00
C VAL A 370 17.98 -2.78 16.90
N VAL A 371 18.12 -2.53 18.20
CA VAL A 371 18.63 -3.48 19.19
C VAL A 371 17.82 -4.79 19.18
N GLU A 372 18.52 -5.93 19.28
CA GLU A 372 17.99 -7.30 19.20
C GLU A 372 17.33 -7.66 17.84
N THR A 373 17.48 -6.80 16.81
CA THR A 373 17.04 -7.10 15.43
C THR A 373 18.21 -7.50 14.53
N PRO A 374 17.96 -8.16 13.38
CA PRO A 374 18.99 -8.40 12.36
C PRO A 374 19.65 -7.12 11.79
N ALA A 375 19.10 -5.93 12.05
CA ALA A 375 19.66 -4.66 11.61
C ALA A 375 20.81 -4.16 12.52
N GLU A 376 20.93 -4.66 13.75
CA GLU A 376 21.89 -4.17 14.77
C GLU A 376 23.36 -4.15 14.32
N PRO A 377 23.91 -5.19 13.66
CA PRO A 377 25.30 -5.17 13.20
C PRO A 377 25.56 -4.09 12.14
N TYR A 378 24.55 -3.72 11.37
CA TYR A 378 24.67 -2.69 10.33
C TYR A 378 24.66 -1.28 10.93
N LEU A 379 23.80 -1.00 11.92
CA LEU A 379 23.82 0.26 12.66
C LEU A 379 25.16 0.46 13.37
N LEU A 380 25.67 -0.58 14.06
CA LEU A 380 26.99 -0.56 14.68
C LEU A 380 28.09 -0.26 13.65
N SER A 381 28.05 -0.91 12.50
CA SER A 381 29.01 -0.68 11.40
C SER A 381 28.94 0.75 10.88
N ILE A 382 27.75 1.31 10.64
CA ILE A 382 27.57 2.71 10.20
C ILE A 382 28.24 3.67 11.19
N LEU A 383 27.95 3.53 12.49
CA LEU A 383 28.54 4.36 13.55
C LEU A 383 30.06 4.23 13.59
N GLN A 384 30.59 3.00 13.44
CA GLN A 384 32.04 2.78 13.37
C GLN A 384 32.70 3.49 12.18
N HIS A 385 32.05 3.52 11.00
CA HIS A 385 32.58 4.26 9.85
C HIS A 385 32.57 5.79 10.09
N LEU A 386 31.55 6.33 10.77
CA LEU A 386 31.49 7.76 11.13
C LEU A 386 32.65 8.17 12.06
N LEU A 387 33.10 7.28 12.96
CA LEU A 387 34.27 7.52 13.82
C LEU A 387 35.61 7.63 13.06
N PHE A 388 35.68 7.12 11.82
CA PHE A 388 36.89 7.20 10.98
C PHE A 388 36.93 8.45 10.07
N ILE A 389 35.94 9.34 10.13
CA ILE A 389 35.98 10.63 9.42
C ILE A 389 37.08 11.51 10.05
N ARG A 390 38.05 11.91 9.22
CA ARG A 390 39.25 12.64 9.64
C ARG A 390 38.93 13.95 10.40
N ASP A 391 39.83 14.29 11.31
CA ASP A 391 39.77 15.51 12.12
C ASP A 391 40.30 16.72 11.35
N ASP A 392 39.47 17.19 10.41
CA ASP A 392 39.70 18.35 9.57
C ASP A 392 38.46 19.26 9.63
N GLU A 393 38.64 20.51 10.07
CA GLU A 393 37.56 21.47 10.34
C GLU A 393 36.77 21.85 9.06
N LEU A 394 37.42 21.87 7.90
CA LEU A 394 36.81 22.26 6.63
C LEU A 394 36.21 21.05 5.90
N ILE A 395 36.87 19.90 5.97
CA ILE A 395 36.49 18.70 5.20
C ILE A 395 35.48 17.82 5.95
N ARG A 396 35.48 17.77 7.29
CA ARG A 396 34.51 16.98 8.06
C ARG A 396 33.05 17.36 7.77
N PRO A 397 32.65 18.65 7.73
CA PRO A 397 31.28 19.03 7.38
C PRO A 397 30.85 18.52 6.00
N ALA A 398 31.76 18.52 5.02
CA ALA A 398 31.48 18.02 3.68
C ALA A 398 31.21 16.49 3.66
N TYR A 399 31.96 15.70 4.43
CA TYR A 399 31.67 14.28 4.62
C TYR A 399 30.27 14.05 5.23
N TYR A 400 29.94 14.75 6.32
CA TYR A 400 28.64 14.57 6.97
C TYR A 400 27.47 15.00 6.08
N LYS A 401 27.59 16.10 5.33
CA LYS A 401 26.54 16.53 4.41
C LYS A 401 26.38 15.58 3.21
N LEU A 402 27.46 14.98 2.71
CA LEU A 402 27.38 13.94 1.67
C LEU A 402 26.71 12.67 2.19
N ILE A 403 27.02 12.25 3.42
CA ILE A 403 26.42 11.07 4.05
C ILE A 403 24.93 11.30 4.33
N GLU A 404 24.56 12.47 4.88
CA GLU A 404 23.16 12.82 5.12
C GLU A 404 22.35 12.83 3.82
N GLU A 405 22.86 13.41 2.74
CA GLU A 405 22.19 13.41 1.43
C GLU A 405 22.05 11.99 0.84
N CYS A 406 23.05 11.11 1.04
CA CYS A 406 22.93 9.69 0.68
C CYS A 406 21.85 8.97 1.50
N VAL A 407 21.79 9.20 2.82
CA VAL A 407 20.76 8.63 3.72
C VAL A 407 19.38 9.13 3.31
N THR A 408 19.23 10.43 3.04
CA THR A 408 18.02 11.06 2.53
C THR A 408 17.52 10.37 1.24
N GLN A 409 18.38 10.07 0.28
CA GLN A 409 17.98 9.35 -0.95
C GLN A 409 17.64 7.86 -0.76
N ILE A 410 18.19 7.22 0.27
CA ILE A 410 17.90 5.82 0.62
C ILE A 410 16.55 5.72 1.35
N VAL A 411 16.34 6.58 2.36
CA VAL A 411 15.17 6.53 3.25
C VAL A 411 13.96 7.19 2.59
N LEU A 412 14.14 8.38 1.99
CA LEU A 412 13.07 9.15 1.33
C LEU A 412 13.08 8.86 -0.18
N HIS A 413 13.08 7.57 -0.56
CA HIS A 413 13.21 7.14 -1.94
C HIS A 413 12.02 7.63 -2.80
N LYS A 414 12.32 8.24 -3.95
CA LYS A 414 11.38 9.09 -4.73
C LYS A 414 10.13 8.42 -5.31
N ASN A 415 9.96 7.11 -5.12
CA ASN A 415 8.94 6.31 -5.80
C ASN A 415 7.76 5.89 -4.89
N GLY A 416 7.75 6.21 -3.60
CA GLY A 416 6.67 5.81 -2.68
C GLY A 416 6.62 4.31 -2.35
N TYR A 417 7.74 3.61 -2.57
CA TYR A 417 7.97 2.20 -2.25
C TYR A 417 9.47 1.91 -2.07
N ASP A 418 9.79 0.79 -1.42
CA ASP A 418 11.18 0.38 -1.14
C ASP A 418 12.04 0.23 -2.42
N PRO A 419 13.36 0.49 -2.38
CA PRO A 419 14.28 0.13 -3.45
C PRO A 419 14.33 -1.39 -3.73
N ASP A 420 14.62 -1.80 -4.98
CA ASP A 420 14.84 -3.22 -5.29
C ASP A 420 16.21 -3.71 -4.83
N PHE A 421 16.30 -4.11 -3.56
CA PHE A 421 17.50 -4.68 -2.96
C PHE A 421 17.99 -6.00 -3.60
N ARG A 422 17.21 -6.63 -4.50
CA ARG A 422 17.68 -7.81 -5.27
C ARG A 422 18.70 -7.38 -6.33
N LEU A 423 18.55 -6.18 -6.89
CA LEU A 423 19.37 -5.62 -7.95
C LEU A 423 20.43 -4.66 -7.36
N THR A 424 21.40 -5.21 -6.63
CA THR A 424 22.51 -4.48 -6.00
C THR A 424 23.34 -3.61 -6.95
N GLN A 425 23.18 -3.76 -8.28
CA GLN A 425 23.83 -2.94 -9.31
C GLN A 425 22.98 -1.74 -9.80
N ARG A 426 21.75 -1.54 -9.31
CA ARG A 426 20.85 -0.47 -9.81
C ARG A 426 20.50 0.63 -8.80
N PHE A 427 20.94 0.55 -7.54
CA PHE A 427 20.81 1.68 -6.62
C PHE A 427 21.88 2.75 -6.89
N ASN A 428 21.71 3.46 -8.01
CA ASN A 428 22.64 4.47 -8.49
C ASN A 428 22.41 5.80 -7.75
N ILE A 429 23.03 5.95 -6.57
CA ILE A 429 23.16 7.27 -5.93
C ILE A 429 24.09 8.09 -6.80
N ASP A 430 23.53 9.01 -7.59
CA ASP A 430 24.35 9.93 -8.38
C ASP A 430 24.93 11.00 -7.45
N VAL A 431 26.14 10.73 -6.96
CA VAL A 431 26.89 11.60 -6.05
C VAL A 431 27.53 12.82 -6.75
N GLN A 432 27.59 12.88 -8.09
CA GLN A 432 28.22 14.02 -8.78
C GLN A 432 27.44 15.34 -8.57
N PRO A 433 26.13 15.43 -8.88
CA PRO A 433 25.33 16.63 -8.59
C PRO A 433 25.28 16.97 -7.10
N LEU A 434 25.38 15.97 -6.22
CA LEU A 434 25.41 16.20 -4.77
C LEU A 434 26.70 16.90 -4.38
N ILE A 435 27.85 16.42 -4.83
CA ILE A 435 29.16 17.03 -4.57
C ILE A 435 29.21 18.45 -5.15
N GLU A 436 28.73 18.66 -6.37
CA GLU A 436 28.68 19.99 -7.00
C GLU A 436 27.80 20.97 -6.20
N GLY A 437 26.58 20.56 -5.83
CA GLY A 437 25.68 21.38 -5.00
C GLY A 437 26.20 21.61 -3.58
N LEU A 438 26.99 20.69 -3.03
CA LEU A 438 27.65 20.82 -1.72
C LEU A 438 28.78 21.86 -1.79
N ILE A 439 29.60 21.82 -2.85
CA ILE A 439 30.65 22.81 -3.13
C ILE A 439 30.03 24.20 -3.33
N GLU A 440 28.94 24.30 -4.11
CA GLU A 440 28.28 25.58 -4.40
C GLU A 440 27.61 26.17 -3.15
N LYS A 441 26.90 25.38 -2.33
CA LYS A 441 26.39 25.83 -1.02
C LYS A 441 27.50 26.24 -0.06
N SER A 442 28.55 25.43 0.06
CA SER A 442 29.70 25.73 0.94
C SER A 442 30.35 27.06 0.55
N ARG A 443 30.56 27.28 -0.75
CA ARG A 443 31.10 28.52 -1.28
C ARG A 443 30.18 29.72 -1.01
N ALA A 444 28.87 29.58 -1.22
CA ALA A 444 27.91 30.64 -0.95
C ALA A 444 27.85 31.02 0.54
N GLU A 445 27.94 30.05 1.45
CA GLU A 445 28.04 30.31 2.90
C GLU A 445 29.38 30.96 3.29
N GLU A 446 30.48 30.55 2.66
CA GLU A 446 31.81 31.10 2.90
C GLU A 446 31.92 32.56 2.41
N GLU A 447 31.44 32.86 1.20
CA GLU A 447 31.33 34.24 0.68
C GLU A 447 30.47 35.12 1.62
N ARG A 448 29.39 34.57 2.20
CA ARG A 448 28.54 35.27 3.17
C ARG A 448 29.25 35.55 4.50
N LYS A 449 30.03 34.58 5.02
CA LYS A 449 30.86 34.75 6.23
C LYS A 449 31.99 35.76 6.01
N VAL A 450 32.62 35.75 4.83
CA VAL A 450 33.67 36.71 4.46
C VAL A 450 33.12 38.14 4.43
N GLU A 451 31.95 38.37 3.84
CA GLU A 451 31.35 39.72 3.83
C GLU A 451 30.93 40.18 5.24
N GLU A 452 30.43 39.27 6.10
CA GLU A 452 30.11 39.58 7.49
C GLU A 452 31.37 39.93 8.32
N LEU A 453 32.48 39.20 8.13
CA LEU A 453 33.76 39.49 8.77
C LEU A 453 34.38 40.80 8.26
N LYS A 454 34.26 41.09 6.96
CA LYS A 454 34.70 42.34 6.34
C LYS A 454 33.92 43.54 6.89
N SER A 455 32.60 43.42 7.02
CA SER A 455 31.77 44.45 7.67
C SER A 455 32.20 44.72 9.13
N LYS A 456 32.48 43.67 9.90
CA LYS A 456 33.00 43.80 11.28
C LYS A 456 34.38 44.45 11.32
N LEU A 457 35.25 44.16 10.36
CA LEU A 457 36.58 44.77 10.25
C LEU A 457 36.50 46.26 9.89
N GLU A 458 35.66 46.65 8.92
CA GLU A 458 35.43 48.05 8.56
C GLU A 458 34.87 48.86 9.74
N ALA A 459 33.90 48.30 10.49
CA ALA A 459 33.38 48.91 11.71
C ALA A 459 34.47 49.09 12.80
N ALA A 460 35.36 48.10 12.98
CA ALA A 460 36.47 48.19 13.93
C ALA A 460 37.52 49.24 13.52
N ILE A 461 37.81 49.37 12.21
CA ILE A 461 38.71 50.40 11.69
C ILE A 461 38.11 51.80 11.90
N ALA A 462 36.81 51.99 11.62
CA ALA A 462 36.13 53.25 11.86
C ALA A 462 36.15 53.65 13.35
N ALA A 463 35.84 52.71 14.26
CA ALA A 463 35.89 52.94 15.70
C ALA A 463 37.32 53.29 16.18
N ARG A 464 38.35 52.65 15.62
CA ARG A 464 39.76 52.98 15.90
C ARG A 464 40.13 54.38 15.41
N GLN A 465 39.75 54.76 14.19
CA GLN A 465 40.01 56.09 13.65
C GLN A 465 39.31 57.19 14.48
N GLU A 466 38.08 56.94 14.94
CA GLU A 466 37.37 57.86 15.83
C GLU A 466 38.09 58.00 17.20
N ALA A 467 38.57 56.89 17.76
CA ALA A 467 39.35 56.91 19.00
C ALA A 467 40.69 57.67 18.83
N GLU A 468 41.43 57.42 17.75
CA GLU A 468 42.67 58.13 17.42
C GLU A 468 42.45 59.63 17.22
N ALA A 469 41.36 60.02 16.52
CA ALA A 469 40.98 61.42 16.35
C ALA A 469 40.60 62.09 17.68
N ARG A 470 39.87 61.39 18.56
CA ARG A 470 39.56 61.88 19.92
C ARG A 470 40.83 62.07 20.76
N VAL A 471 41.80 61.15 20.69
CA VAL A 471 43.10 61.28 21.37
C VAL A 471 43.89 62.47 20.83
N ALA A 472 44.03 62.60 19.51
CA ALA A 472 44.74 63.73 18.89
C ALA A 472 44.11 65.09 19.26
N HIS A 473 42.79 65.18 19.29
CA HIS A 473 42.06 66.38 19.72
C HIS A 473 42.29 66.68 21.22
N LEU A 474 42.32 65.66 22.08
CA LEU A 474 42.66 65.82 23.50
C LEU A 474 44.11 66.27 23.71
N GLU A 475 45.08 65.70 22.98
CA GLU A 475 46.47 66.15 23.01
C GLU A 475 46.63 67.60 22.55
N GLN A 476 45.93 68.01 21.48
CA GLN A 476 45.98 69.38 20.98
C GLN A 476 45.41 70.36 22.01
N ARG A 477 44.36 69.98 22.76
CA ARG A 477 43.84 70.75 23.90
C ARG A 477 44.80 70.78 25.09
N LEU A 478 45.62 69.74 25.28
CA LEU A 478 46.64 69.71 26.32
C LEU A 478 47.84 70.59 25.99
N LYS A 479 48.20 70.68 24.69
CA LYS A 479 49.26 71.58 24.16
C LYS A 479 48.85 73.06 24.11
N THR A 480 47.55 73.37 24.10
CA THR A 480 47.02 74.75 24.15
C THR A 480 46.60 75.21 25.54
N ALA A 481 46.74 74.37 26.57
CA ALA A 481 46.55 74.78 27.96
C ALA A 481 47.71 75.70 28.41
N PRO A 482 47.44 76.88 29.00
CA PRO A 482 48.48 77.83 29.35
C PRO A 482 49.36 77.31 30.50
N SER A 483 50.67 77.33 30.29
CA SER A 483 51.67 77.09 31.34
C SER A 483 51.73 78.28 32.30
N GLY A 484 50.99 78.20 33.41
CA GLY A 484 51.04 79.17 34.52
C GLY A 484 51.54 78.51 35.81
N PRO A 485 52.58 79.04 36.49
CA PRO A 485 53.05 78.49 37.75
C PRO A 485 52.16 78.94 38.92
N GLY A 486 51.26 78.06 39.36
CA GLY A 486 50.39 78.28 40.52
C GLY A 486 49.81 76.97 41.03
N GLY A 487 49.95 76.71 42.32
CA GLY A 487 49.59 75.41 42.92
C GLY A 487 48.10 75.09 42.85
N VAL A 488 47.77 73.83 42.51
CA VAL A 488 46.39 73.32 42.59
C VAL A 488 46.18 72.68 43.95
N THR A 489 45.23 73.22 44.70
CA THR A 489 44.82 72.75 46.03
C THR A 489 43.93 71.49 45.96
N GLN A 490 43.68 70.89 47.13
CA GLN A 490 43.04 69.58 47.35
C GLN A 490 41.55 69.47 46.90
N GLY A 491 41.04 70.38 46.08
CA GLY A 491 39.64 70.43 45.61
C GLY A 491 39.36 69.76 44.25
N ASN A 492 40.36 69.61 43.37
CA ASN A 492 40.12 69.23 41.96
C ASN A 492 40.11 67.72 41.65
N ILE A 493 40.29 66.86 42.67
CA ILE A 493 40.31 65.39 42.49
C ILE A 493 38.93 64.86 42.03
N ALA A 494 37.83 65.50 42.45
CA ALA A 494 36.47 65.10 42.10
C ALA A 494 36.09 65.36 40.63
N ALA A 495 36.75 66.30 39.94
CA ALA A 495 36.43 66.64 38.55
C ALA A 495 37.06 65.65 37.54
N ILE A 496 38.22 65.07 37.88
CA ILE A 496 38.91 64.08 37.04
C ILE A 496 38.26 62.70 37.20
N ALA A 497 37.81 62.35 38.41
CA ALA A 497 37.13 61.08 38.69
C ALA A 497 35.81 60.89 37.92
N LYS A 498 35.13 61.97 37.51
CA LYS A 498 33.84 61.89 36.80
C LYS A 498 33.96 61.60 35.29
N VAL A 499 35.18 61.60 34.73
CA VAL A 499 35.47 61.22 33.33
C VAL A 499 35.90 59.75 33.22
N ILE A 500 36.21 59.08 34.34
CA ILE A 500 36.72 57.70 34.40
C ILE A 500 35.64 56.74 34.96
N GLY A 501 34.37 57.09 34.78
CA GLY A 501 33.22 56.25 35.13
C GLY A 501 32.92 55.19 34.08
N SER A 502 33.18 53.92 34.44
CA SER A 502 32.86 52.65 33.77
C SER A 502 31.49 52.57 33.05
N PRO A 503 31.25 51.64 32.09
CA PRO A 503 31.57 50.20 32.26
C PRO A 503 32.06 49.37 31.05
N GLY A 504 32.70 48.24 31.36
CA GLY A 504 32.46 46.96 30.68
C GLY A 504 33.00 46.76 29.26
N GLY A 505 34.26 46.32 29.14
CA GLY A 505 34.76 45.57 27.97
C GLY A 505 35.27 44.20 28.44
N PRO A 506 35.05 43.10 27.68
CA PRO A 506 35.50 41.77 28.08
C PRO A 506 37.04 41.65 28.08
N PRO A 507 37.63 40.74 28.86
CA PRO A 507 39.08 40.54 28.89
C PRO A 507 39.60 40.02 27.53
N PRO A 508 40.86 40.35 27.17
CA PRO A 508 41.45 39.86 25.93
C PRO A 508 41.61 38.32 25.96
N PRO A 509 41.45 37.63 24.81
CA PRO A 509 41.64 36.18 24.75
C PRO A 509 43.10 35.79 25.01
N PRO A 510 43.35 34.62 25.63
CA PRO A 510 44.71 34.14 25.86
C PRO A 510 45.40 33.78 24.53
N PRO A 511 46.72 34.01 24.40
CA PRO A 511 47.48 33.68 23.19
C PRO A 511 47.61 32.15 22.99
N PRO A 512 47.65 31.67 21.73
CA PRO A 512 47.76 30.24 21.44
C PRO A 512 49.18 29.69 21.77
N PRO A 513 49.29 28.46 22.30
CA PRO A 513 50.58 27.83 22.56
C PRO A 513 51.21 27.31 21.27
N MET A 514 52.47 27.68 21.00
CA MET A 514 53.28 27.07 19.93
C MET A 514 54.10 25.86 20.42
N PRO A 515 54.48 24.92 19.53
CA PRO A 515 54.96 23.60 19.92
C PRO A 515 56.47 23.57 20.18
N GLY A 516 56.89 23.08 21.35
CA GLY A 516 58.31 22.96 21.73
C GLY A 516 58.59 21.77 22.64
N GLN A 517 59.53 20.93 22.26
CA GLN A 517 59.78 19.59 22.82
C GLN A 517 60.76 19.59 24.02
N ARG A 518 60.57 18.62 24.94
CA ARG A 518 61.56 18.05 25.92
C ARG A 518 61.90 18.85 27.19
N GLY A 519 61.84 18.15 28.35
CA GLY A 519 62.54 18.56 29.57
C GLY A 519 61.96 18.01 30.88
N CYS A 520 62.37 16.82 31.31
CA CYS A 520 62.27 16.33 32.70
C CYS A 520 63.70 16.39 33.33
N PRO A 521 63.94 16.20 34.65
CA PRO A 521 63.03 15.99 35.79
C PRO A 521 63.43 16.80 37.06
N SER A 522 63.03 16.32 38.27
CA SER A 522 63.38 16.71 39.67
C SER A 522 62.36 17.59 40.41
N SER A 523 62.07 17.42 41.72
CA SER A 523 62.39 16.35 42.69
C SER A 523 61.44 16.39 43.91
N THR A 524 61.28 15.23 44.57
CA THR A 524 60.68 14.97 45.91
C THR A 524 61.41 15.74 47.05
N PRO A 525 60.89 15.87 48.33
CA PRO A 525 60.30 14.75 49.12
C PRO A 525 59.30 15.00 50.30
N HIS A 526 58.65 13.88 50.73
CA HIS A 526 58.23 13.49 52.11
C HIS A 526 57.17 14.30 52.90
N ALA A 527 56.38 13.74 53.85
CA ALA A 527 56.24 12.37 54.40
C ALA A 527 54.90 12.13 55.17
N GLY A 528 54.55 10.86 55.44
CA GLY A 528 53.65 10.39 56.52
C GLY A 528 52.15 10.20 56.15
N CYS A 529 51.41 9.23 56.70
CA CYS A 529 51.78 8.12 57.59
C CYS A 529 50.69 7.00 57.67
N CYS A 530 51.09 5.79 58.08
CA CYS A 530 50.28 4.68 58.67
C CYS A 530 49.20 3.91 57.84
N GLY A 531 49.27 2.57 57.94
CA GLY A 531 48.18 1.63 57.61
C GLY A 531 47.30 1.30 58.84
N PRO A 532 46.61 0.13 58.94
CA PRO A 532 47.12 -1.20 58.53
C PRO A 532 46.16 -2.10 57.72
N SER A 533 46.65 -3.29 57.32
CA SER A 533 45.89 -4.45 56.81
C SER A 533 45.82 -5.55 57.90
N PRO A 534 45.11 -6.69 57.73
CA PRO A 534 45.84 -7.86 57.22
C PRO A 534 45.05 -9.00 56.50
N SER A 535 45.73 -9.64 55.54
CA SER A 535 45.71 -11.11 55.27
C SER A 535 44.44 -11.76 54.64
N SER A 536 44.47 -12.94 53.99
CA SER A 536 45.52 -13.96 53.87
C SER A 536 45.50 -14.76 52.55
N HIS A 537 46.62 -15.47 52.32
CA HIS A 537 46.95 -16.59 51.41
C HIS A 537 45.87 -17.64 51.00
N ALA A 538 46.13 -18.66 50.15
CA ALA A 538 46.95 -18.84 48.92
C ALA A 538 46.92 -20.32 48.46
N ARG A 539 47.02 -20.56 47.13
CA ARG A 539 47.70 -21.70 46.45
C ARG A 539 47.17 -23.15 46.51
N ARG A 540 47.27 -23.81 45.32
CA ARG A 540 47.47 -25.27 45.04
C ARG A 540 46.26 -26.19 45.30
N THR A 541 46.02 -27.33 44.59
CA THR A 541 46.65 -27.98 43.40
C THR A 541 45.74 -29.07 42.82
N ALA A 542 45.94 -29.38 41.52
CA ALA A 542 45.83 -30.72 40.88
C ALA A 542 44.47 -31.46 40.75
N ALA A 543 44.28 -32.03 39.55
CA ALA A 543 43.34 -33.13 39.22
C ALA A 543 44.03 -34.51 39.53
N PRO A 544 43.50 -35.73 39.24
CA PRO A 544 42.88 -36.13 37.95
C PRO A 544 41.78 -37.24 37.93
N SER A 545 41.16 -37.46 36.74
CA SER A 545 40.64 -38.76 36.22
C SER A 545 39.46 -39.45 36.97
N HIS A 546 38.62 -40.34 36.43
CA HIS A 546 38.41 -41.06 35.14
C HIS A 546 36.94 -41.59 35.12
N ALA A 547 36.29 -42.12 34.06
CA ALA A 547 36.53 -42.26 32.61
C ALA A 547 35.20 -42.64 31.88
N GLY A 548 35.15 -42.43 30.54
CA GLY A 548 34.23 -43.12 29.61
C GLY A 548 32.97 -42.33 29.25
N GLY A 549 32.54 -42.19 28.00
CA GLY A 549 32.84 -42.90 26.74
C GLY A 549 31.49 -43.04 26.01
N THR A 550 31.31 -42.58 24.76
CA THR A 550 31.75 -43.31 23.56
C THR A 550 31.86 -42.35 22.36
N GLN A 551 32.91 -42.53 21.55
CA GLN A 551 33.14 -41.98 20.21
C GLN A 551 32.28 -42.72 19.15
N ALA A 552 32.35 -42.51 17.82
CA ALA A 552 32.56 -41.39 16.89
C ALA A 552 32.56 -42.01 15.48
N SER A 553 32.47 -41.22 14.39
CA SER A 553 33.16 -41.56 13.14
C SER A 553 33.22 -40.38 12.18
N ALA A 554 34.40 -40.10 11.65
CA ALA A 554 34.63 -39.21 10.52
C ALA A 554 35.86 -39.69 9.74
N ALA A 555 35.70 -39.89 8.43
CA ALA A 555 36.74 -40.09 7.40
C ALA A 555 36.05 -40.06 6.02
N SER A 556 36.65 -39.67 4.89
CA SER A 556 38.02 -39.24 4.60
C SER A 556 38.05 -38.30 3.39
N ARG A 557 39.16 -37.57 3.18
CA ARG A 557 39.54 -37.02 1.87
C ARG A 557 40.34 -38.07 1.08
N ASP A 558 40.15 -38.11 -0.25
CA ASP A 558 41.20 -37.94 -1.29
C ASP A 558 40.81 -38.52 -2.66
N ALA A 559 41.61 -38.16 -3.68
CA ALA A 559 41.78 -38.74 -5.02
C ALA A 559 41.29 -37.92 -6.23
N ILE A 560 42.29 -37.37 -6.92
CA ILE A 560 42.26 -36.78 -8.27
C ILE A 560 42.05 -37.87 -9.34
N ARG A 561 41.22 -37.61 -10.37
CA ARG A 561 41.50 -38.18 -11.71
C ARG A 561 40.95 -37.30 -12.85
N SER A 562 41.80 -37.09 -13.85
CA SER A 562 41.51 -36.34 -15.07
C SER A 562 40.74 -37.15 -16.12
N LYS A 563 40.04 -36.42 -17.01
CA LYS A 563 39.89 -36.81 -18.42
C LYS A 563 39.95 -35.55 -19.31
N ASN A 564 40.96 -35.51 -20.18
CA ASN A 564 41.04 -34.58 -21.30
C ASN A 564 40.29 -35.14 -22.51
N ALA A 565 39.59 -34.26 -23.23
CA ALA A 565 39.46 -34.21 -24.70
C ALA A 565 38.83 -32.84 -25.02
N SER A 566 39.53 -31.83 -25.59
CA SER A 566 39.81 -31.65 -27.04
C SER A 566 38.58 -32.01 -27.90
N THR A 567 37.93 -31.11 -28.63
CA THR A 567 38.37 -30.01 -29.53
C THR A 567 37.21 -29.01 -29.76
N GLY A 568 37.36 -27.76 -30.19
CA GLY A 568 38.54 -27.00 -30.63
C GLY A 568 38.17 -25.52 -30.97
N TYR A 569 39.13 -24.79 -31.55
CA TYR A 569 39.02 -23.40 -32.07
C TYR A 569 37.85 -23.23 -33.07
N THR A 570 37.26 -22.06 -33.32
CA THR A 570 37.92 -20.80 -33.76
C THR A 570 37.23 -19.50 -33.35
N SER A 571 38.05 -18.46 -33.17
CA SER A 571 37.72 -17.04 -33.08
C SER A 571 37.40 -16.38 -34.43
N SER A 572 36.53 -15.37 -34.44
CA SER A 572 36.73 -14.18 -35.30
C SER A 572 36.14 -12.93 -34.64
N TRP A 573 37.02 -12.01 -34.24
CA TRP A 573 36.68 -10.59 -34.17
C TRP A 573 36.72 -10.02 -35.58
N SER A 574 35.83 -9.07 -35.88
CA SER A 574 35.95 -8.19 -37.04
C SER A 574 35.26 -6.86 -36.75
N GLU A 575 36.00 -5.78 -36.91
CA GLU A 575 35.57 -4.39 -36.67
C GLU A 575 34.55 -3.93 -37.73
N ALA A 576 33.54 -3.17 -37.29
CA ALA A 576 32.81 -2.16 -38.05
C ALA A 576 32.03 -1.27 -37.07
#